data_AF-A0A8T7JYX6-F1
#
_entry.id   AF-A0A8T7JYX6-F1
#
_cell.length_a   1.000
_cell.length_b   1.000
_cell.length_c   1.000
_cell.angle_alpha   90.00
_cell.angle_beta   90.00
_cell.angle_gamma   90.00
#
_symmetry.space_group_name_H-M   'P 1'
#
loop_
_entity.id
_entity.type
_entity.pdbx_description
1 polymer ?
#
loop_
_entity_poly.entity_id
_entity_poly.type
_entity_poly.pdbx_seq_one_letter_code
_entity_poly.pdbx_strand_id
1 'polypeptide(L)'
;MTGNELRNQELGRHEEKVDRNVEHHQAVNLGEKKRGIAAANQNSFVARLVNIVYFLFGALELLLAVRVILHLLGVNADNGFASFIYGLSAPFVALFASLLQNPTPGGASVLEITTLIAMLVWAIAAWLVGRLIWLVMSRPR
;
A
#
# COMPACT_ATOMS: atom_id res chain seq x y z
N MET A 1 -37.83 34.21 -52.48
CA MET A 1 -36.68 33.57 -51.82
C MET A 1 -35.84 32.90 -52.89
N THR A 2 -34.62 33.38 -53.09
CA THR A 2 -33.69 32.86 -54.10
C THR A 2 -32.99 31.60 -53.56
N GLY A 3 -32.55 30.70 -54.44
CA GLY A 3 -31.90 29.43 -54.02
C GLY A 3 -30.68 29.60 -53.11
N ASN A 4 -30.02 30.77 -53.18
CA ASN A 4 -28.87 31.10 -52.33
C ASN A 4 -29.27 31.41 -50.87
N GLU A 5 -30.47 31.96 -50.65
CA GLU A 5 -30.97 32.26 -49.29
C GLU A 5 -31.34 30.98 -48.53
N LEU A 6 -31.96 30.01 -49.23
CA LEU A 6 -32.30 28.71 -48.66
C LEU A 6 -31.04 27.94 -48.28
N ARG A 7 -30.01 27.95 -49.15
CA ARG A 7 -28.74 27.30 -48.87
C ARG A 7 -28.03 27.91 -47.66
N ASN A 8 -28.05 29.22 -47.51
CA ASN A 8 -27.46 29.88 -46.34
C ASN A 8 -28.24 29.60 -45.05
N GLN A 9 -29.57 29.49 -45.13
CA GLN A 9 -30.41 29.11 -43.99
C GLN A 9 -30.18 27.65 -43.56
N GLU A 10 -29.98 26.75 -44.51
CA GLU A 10 -29.62 25.36 -44.24
C GLU A 10 -28.22 25.25 -43.64
N LEU A 11 -27.25 26.00 -44.17
CA LEU A 11 -25.88 26.05 -43.63
C LEU A 11 -25.88 26.54 -42.18
N GLY A 12 -26.55 27.65 -41.87
CA GLY A 12 -26.64 28.15 -40.49
C GLY A 12 -27.33 27.15 -39.54
N ARG A 13 -28.36 26.43 -40.02
CA ARG A 13 -29.02 25.38 -39.24
C ARG A 13 -28.12 24.16 -39.02
N HIS A 14 -27.24 23.85 -39.97
CA HIS A 14 -26.26 22.77 -39.85
C HIS A 14 -25.13 23.15 -38.89
N GLU A 15 -24.61 24.36 -38.97
CA GLU A 15 -23.60 24.89 -38.05
C GLU A 15 -24.12 24.88 -36.61
N GLU A 16 -25.34 25.38 -36.38
CA GLU A 16 -25.96 25.37 -35.06
C GLU A 16 -26.17 23.95 -34.51
N LYS A 17 -26.48 22.97 -35.38
CA LYS A 17 -26.58 21.55 -34.99
C LYS A 17 -25.21 20.96 -34.66
N VAL A 18 -24.16 21.33 -35.40
CA VAL A 18 -22.80 20.87 -35.16
C VAL A 18 -22.28 21.42 -33.83
N ASP A 19 -22.44 22.73 -33.59
CA ASP A 19 -22.01 23.37 -32.35
C ASP A 19 -22.71 22.77 -31.13
N ARG A 20 -24.04 22.59 -31.18
CA ARG A 20 -24.78 21.90 -30.11
C ARG A 20 -24.29 20.47 -29.88
N ASN A 21 -23.97 19.73 -30.94
CA ASN A 21 -23.43 18.37 -30.79
C ASN A 21 -22.04 18.40 -30.14
N VAL A 22 -21.17 19.33 -30.53
CA VAL A 22 -19.84 19.49 -29.96
C VAL A 22 -19.93 19.87 -28.48
N GLU A 23 -20.76 20.83 -28.11
CA GLU A 23 -21.01 21.21 -26.71
C GLU A 23 -21.56 20.03 -25.91
N HIS A 24 -22.51 19.29 -26.47
CA HIS A 24 -23.09 18.13 -25.81
C HIS A 24 -22.05 17.02 -25.59
N HIS A 25 -21.19 16.76 -26.57
CA HIS A 25 -20.12 15.76 -26.45
C HIS A 25 -19.05 16.21 -25.45
N GLN A 26 -18.71 17.50 -25.42
CA GLN A 26 -17.80 18.05 -24.42
C GLN A 26 -18.39 17.96 -23.01
N ALA A 27 -19.66 18.29 -22.83
CA ALA A 27 -20.34 18.21 -21.54
C ALA A 27 -20.42 16.77 -21.01
N VAL A 28 -20.69 15.79 -21.88
CA VAL A 28 -20.68 14.36 -21.53
C VAL A 28 -19.28 13.91 -21.11
N ASN A 29 -18.26 14.22 -21.91
CA ASN A 29 -16.88 13.82 -21.64
C ASN A 29 -16.32 14.48 -20.36
N LEU A 30 -16.73 15.72 -20.07
CA LEU A 30 -16.37 16.42 -18.83
C LEU A 30 -17.03 15.78 -17.60
N GLY A 31 -18.28 15.33 -17.73
CA GLY A 31 -18.97 14.56 -16.69
C GLY A 31 -18.30 13.23 -16.41
N GLU A 32 -17.90 12.49 -17.46
CA GLU A 32 -17.18 11.22 -17.33
C GLU A 32 -15.79 11.41 -16.70
N LYS A 33 -15.02 12.41 -17.14
CA LYS A 33 -13.73 12.76 -16.52
C LYS A 33 -13.90 13.12 -15.04
N LYS A 34 -14.89 13.95 -14.70
CA LYS A 34 -15.17 14.31 -13.30
C LYS A 34 -15.53 13.10 -12.44
N ARG A 35 -16.33 12.16 -12.97
CA ARG A 35 -16.68 10.90 -12.27
C ARG A 35 -15.49 9.97 -12.10
N GLY A 36 -14.65 9.83 -13.13
CA GLY A 36 -13.40 9.07 -13.06
C GLY A 36 -12.42 9.64 -12.03
N ILE A 37 -12.27 10.96 -11.98
CA ILE A 37 -11.40 11.63 -10.99
C ILE A 37 -11.96 11.52 -9.57
N ALA A 38 -13.28 11.67 -9.38
CA ALA A 38 -13.91 11.53 -8.06
C ALA A 38 -13.82 10.10 -7.50
N ALA A 39 -14.01 9.09 -8.37
CA ALA A 39 -13.83 7.68 -8.00
C ALA A 39 -12.35 7.31 -7.75
N ALA A 40 -11.41 7.93 -8.48
CA ALA A 40 -9.98 7.74 -8.25
C ALA A 40 -9.51 8.37 -6.92
N ASN A 41 -10.11 9.49 -6.50
CA ASN A 41 -9.63 10.24 -5.33
C ASN A 41 -9.92 9.51 -4.01
N GLN A 42 -11.08 8.86 -3.84
CA GLN A 42 -11.40 8.13 -2.60
C GLN A 42 -10.54 6.87 -2.41
N ASN A 43 -10.21 6.18 -3.50
CA ASN A 43 -9.31 5.02 -3.47
C ASN A 43 -7.85 5.39 -3.17
N SER A 44 -7.44 6.64 -3.45
CA SER A 44 -6.03 7.04 -3.32
C SER A 44 -5.55 7.08 -1.86
N PHE A 45 -6.39 7.50 -0.91
CA PHE A 45 -6.02 7.59 0.50
C PHE A 45 -5.91 6.20 1.16
N VAL A 46 -6.89 5.32 0.92
CA VAL A 46 -6.90 3.94 1.45
C VAL A 46 -5.70 3.17 0.91
N ALA A 47 -5.45 3.26 -0.40
CA ALA A 47 -4.29 2.61 -1.02
C ALA A 47 -2.98 3.12 -0.41
N ARG A 48 -2.87 4.42 -0.12
CA ARG A 48 -1.69 4.99 0.53
C ARG A 48 -1.49 4.47 1.96
N LEU A 49 -2.55 4.35 2.76
CA LEU A 49 -2.48 3.77 4.10
C LEU A 49 -2.02 2.31 4.08
N VAL A 50 -2.61 1.50 3.18
CA VAL A 50 -2.22 0.10 3.00
C VAL A 50 -0.74 0.00 2.61
N ASN A 51 -0.27 0.84 1.69
CA ASN A 51 1.15 0.88 1.30
C ASN A 51 2.07 1.25 2.46
N ILE A 52 1.69 2.21 3.31
CA ILE A 52 2.47 2.58 4.50
C ILE A 52 2.57 1.40 5.47
N VAL A 53 1.45 0.69 5.72
CA VAL A 53 1.45 -0.51 6.56
C VAL A 53 2.42 -1.55 6.02
N TYR A 54 2.27 -1.95 4.76
CA TYR A 54 3.17 -2.96 4.17
C TYR A 54 4.62 -2.51 4.14
N PHE A 55 4.90 -1.22 3.96
CA PHE A 55 6.25 -0.69 4.03
C PHE A 55 6.86 -0.82 5.43
N LEU A 56 6.12 -0.41 6.47
CA LEU A 56 6.59 -0.48 7.86
C LEU A 56 6.80 -1.93 8.32
N PHE A 57 5.83 -2.80 8.07
CA PHE A 57 5.96 -4.22 8.39
C PHE A 57 7.03 -4.90 7.54
N GLY A 58 7.17 -4.55 6.25
CA GLY A 58 8.23 -5.07 5.40
C GLY A 58 9.62 -4.65 5.85
N ALA A 59 9.78 -3.40 6.33
CA ALA A 59 11.03 -2.93 6.92
C ALA A 59 11.36 -3.67 8.24
N LEU A 60 10.35 -3.91 9.08
CA LEU A 60 10.49 -4.73 10.29
C LEU A 60 10.91 -6.17 9.93
N GLU A 61 10.25 -6.77 8.95
CA GLU A 61 10.55 -8.13 8.50
C GLU A 61 11.96 -8.24 7.94
N LEU A 62 12.41 -7.25 7.16
CA LEU A 62 13.79 -7.17 6.67
C LEU A 62 14.79 -7.06 7.83
N LEU A 63 14.49 -6.24 8.84
CA LEU A 63 15.34 -6.13 10.04
C LEU A 63 15.47 -7.48 10.76
N LEU A 64 14.37 -8.22 10.93
CA LEU A 64 14.37 -9.54 11.56
C LEU A 64 15.08 -10.59 10.70
N ALA A 65 14.89 -10.56 9.38
CA ALA A 65 15.59 -11.44 8.45
C ALA A 65 17.11 -11.21 8.49
N VAL A 66 17.56 -9.95 8.51
CA VAL A 66 18.99 -9.63 8.66
C VAL A 66 19.52 -10.15 9.98
N ARG A 67 18.77 -10.01 11.09
CA ARG A 67 19.15 -10.60 12.39
C ARG A 67 19.39 -12.10 12.27
N VAL A 68 18.45 -12.85 11.70
CA VAL A 68 18.57 -14.32 11.54
C VAL A 68 19.79 -14.66 10.69
N ILE A 69 20.01 -13.95 9.58
CA ILE A 69 21.18 -14.17 8.72
C ILE A 69 22.48 -13.94 9.49
N LEU A 70 22.60 -12.85 10.23
CA LEU A 70 23.82 -12.55 11.01
C LEU A 70 24.12 -13.64 12.05
N HIS A 71 23.08 -14.20 12.67
CA HIS A 71 23.24 -15.27 13.63
C HIS A 71 23.62 -16.60 12.96
N LEU A 72 22.98 -16.95 11.85
CA LEU A 72 23.32 -18.15 11.06
C LEU A 72 24.75 -18.11 10.52
N LEU A 73 25.26 -16.92 10.19
CA LEU A 73 26.63 -16.71 9.75
C LEU A 73 27.65 -16.74 10.89
N GLY A 74 27.21 -16.80 12.16
CA GLY A 74 28.11 -16.79 13.31
C GLY A 74 28.92 -15.49 13.42
N VAL A 75 28.35 -14.36 13.00
CA VAL A 75 29.04 -13.06 13.03
C VAL A 75 29.38 -12.69 14.48
N ASN A 76 30.57 -12.13 14.69
CA ASN A 76 30.99 -11.61 15.98
C ASN A 76 29.97 -10.58 16.52
N ALA A 77 29.33 -10.88 17.65
CA ALA A 77 28.34 -10.01 18.27
C ALA A 77 28.90 -8.66 18.74
N ASP A 78 30.21 -8.58 19.00
CA ASP A 78 30.90 -7.32 19.36
C ASP A 78 31.09 -6.39 18.15
N ASN A 79 30.76 -6.85 16.93
CA ASN A 79 30.75 -6.00 15.76
C ASN A 79 29.67 -4.90 15.90
N GLY A 80 30.03 -3.65 15.62
CA GLY A 80 29.14 -2.50 15.76
C GLY A 80 27.85 -2.60 14.91
N PHE A 81 27.91 -3.20 13.73
CA PHE A 81 26.72 -3.41 12.89
C PHE A 81 25.84 -4.53 13.44
N ALA A 82 26.43 -5.66 13.84
CA ALA A 82 25.67 -6.78 14.40
C ALA A 82 24.97 -6.40 15.71
N SER A 83 25.69 -5.77 16.63
CA SER A 83 25.13 -5.25 17.89
C SER A 83 24.01 -4.24 17.66
N PHE A 84 24.14 -3.35 16.68
CA PHE A 84 23.07 -2.43 16.28
C PHE A 84 21.81 -3.17 15.82
N ILE A 85 21.94 -4.13 14.91
CA ILE A 85 20.79 -4.92 14.42
C ILE A 85 20.15 -5.70 15.57
N TYR A 86 20.95 -6.34 16.41
CA TYR A 86 20.45 -7.10 17.56
C TYR A 86 19.72 -6.21 18.58
N GLY A 87 20.22 -5.02 18.83
CA GLY A 87 19.59 -4.03 19.71
C GLY A 87 18.30 -3.47 19.12
N LEU A 88 18.30 -3.08 17.85
CA LEU A 88 17.14 -2.50 17.19
C LEU A 88 15.98 -3.51 17.04
N SER A 89 16.30 -4.78 16.79
CA SER A 89 15.31 -5.86 16.67
C SER A 89 14.82 -6.41 18.02
N ALA A 90 15.56 -6.19 19.10
CA ALA A 90 15.27 -6.75 20.43
C ALA A 90 13.82 -6.53 20.92
N PRO A 91 13.23 -5.32 20.90
CA PRO A 91 11.87 -5.13 21.42
C PRO A 91 10.81 -5.90 20.64
N PHE A 92 11.00 -6.10 19.34
CA PHE A 92 10.05 -6.83 18.49
C PHE A 92 10.09 -8.34 18.74
N VAL A 93 11.27 -8.89 19.05
CA VAL A 93 11.45 -10.30 19.40
C VAL A 93 11.04 -10.56 20.86
N ALA A 94 11.31 -9.60 21.76
CA ALA A 94 11.04 -9.73 23.19
C ALA A 94 9.57 -10.00 23.53
N LEU A 95 8.63 -9.51 22.71
CA LEU A 95 7.19 -9.79 22.86
C LEU A 95 6.85 -11.29 22.79
N PHE A 96 7.72 -12.08 22.15
CA PHE A 96 7.54 -13.51 21.93
C PHE A 96 8.52 -14.36 22.74
N ALA A 97 9.38 -13.73 23.56
CA ALA A 97 10.44 -14.42 24.30
C ALA A 97 9.92 -15.40 25.37
N SER A 98 8.65 -15.30 25.77
CA SER A 98 8.00 -16.23 26.70
C SER A 98 7.32 -17.42 26.02
N LEU A 99 7.26 -17.47 24.68
CA LEU A 99 6.60 -18.55 23.95
C LEU A 99 7.34 -19.89 24.04
N LEU A 100 8.67 -19.84 24.20
CA LEU A 100 9.50 -21.00 24.40
C LEU A 100 9.95 -21.04 25.86
N GLN A 101 9.91 -22.21 26.49
CA GLN A 101 10.50 -22.43 27.81
C GLN A 101 12.03 -22.25 27.68
N ASN A 102 12.53 -21.06 28.03
CA ASN A 102 13.95 -20.74 27.89
C ASN A 102 14.83 -21.63 28.80
N PRO A 103 15.87 -22.31 28.27
CA PRO A 103 17.10 -22.48 29.03
C PRO A 103 17.84 -21.13 29.06
N THR A 104 17.62 -20.40 30.16
CA THR A 104 18.49 -19.35 30.73
C THR A 104 18.68 -18.03 29.95
N PRO A 105 18.56 -16.86 30.61
CA PRO A 105 19.08 -15.60 30.10
C PRO A 105 20.61 -15.68 30.04
N GLY A 106 21.17 -15.90 28.85
CA GLY A 106 22.63 -15.95 28.63
C GLY A 106 23.10 -16.86 27.49
N GLY A 107 22.23 -17.70 26.91
CA GLY A 107 22.58 -18.55 25.77
C GLY A 107 22.14 -17.96 24.44
N ALA A 108 23.09 -17.65 23.55
CA ALA A 108 22.84 -17.08 22.22
C ALA A 108 21.87 -17.93 21.36
N SER A 109 21.74 -19.22 21.61
CA SER A 109 21.08 -20.18 20.72
C SER A 109 19.55 -20.22 20.78
N VAL A 110 18.89 -19.66 21.81
CA VAL A 110 17.41 -19.72 21.93
C VAL A 110 16.71 -18.59 21.17
N LEU A 111 17.44 -17.54 20.81
CA LEU A 111 16.87 -16.34 20.19
C LEU A 111 16.48 -16.52 18.73
N GLU A 112 16.98 -17.54 18.02
CA GLU A 112 16.70 -17.73 16.59
C GLU A 112 15.29 -18.25 16.31
N ILE A 113 14.86 -19.32 16.99
CA ILE A 113 13.51 -19.87 16.81
C ILE A 113 12.46 -18.81 17.21
N THR A 114 12.72 -18.08 18.29
CA THR A 114 11.86 -16.96 18.72
C THR A 114 11.78 -15.86 17.66
N THR A 115 12.89 -15.54 16.99
CA THR A 115 12.92 -14.55 15.90
C THR A 115 12.11 -15.03 14.68
N LEU A 116 12.21 -16.31 14.31
CA LEU A 116 11.41 -16.90 13.24
C LEU A 116 9.91 -16.86 13.56
N ILE A 117 9.53 -17.12 14.81
CA ILE A 117 8.15 -16.97 15.27
C ILE A 117 7.72 -15.50 15.17
N ALA A 118 8.57 -14.57 15.60
CA ALA A 118 8.28 -13.13 15.50
C ALA A 118 8.04 -12.71 14.03
N MET A 119 8.89 -13.15 13.11
CA MET A 119 8.72 -12.93 11.65
C MET A 119 7.36 -13.44 11.15
N LEU A 120 7.01 -14.68 11.48
CA LEU A 120 5.72 -15.25 11.10
C LEU A 120 4.54 -14.44 11.64
N VAL A 121 4.57 -14.08 12.92
CA VAL A 121 3.49 -13.32 13.57
C VAL A 121 3.37 -11.92 12.98
N TRP A 122 4.49 -11.22 12.77
CA TRP A 122 4.51 -9.89 12.18
C TRP A 122 4.05 -9.90 10.72
N ALA A 123 4.41 -10.92 9.93
CA ALA A 123 3.91 -11.10 8.57
C ALA A 123 2.40 -11.32 8.53
N ILE A 124 1.86 -12.15 9.42
CA ILE A 124 0.41 -12.36 9.56
C ILE A 124 -0.28 -11.05 9.98
N ALA A 125 0.29 -10.33 10.95
CA ALA A 125 -0.24 -9.04 11.40
C ALA A 125 -0.27 -8.01 10.26
N ALA A 126 0.80 -7.92 9.47
CA ALA A 126 0.87 -7.03 8.30
C ALA A 126 -0.27 -7.32 7.31
N TRP A 127 -0.46 -8.61 6.99
CA TRP A 127 -1.52 -9.05 6.09
C TRP A 127 -2.91 -8.75 6.65
N LEU A 128 -3.16 -9.06 7.92
CA LEU A 128 -4.44 -8.82 8.58
C LEU A 128 -4.78 -7.32 8.64
N VAL A 129 -3.82 -6.48 9.05
CA VAL A 129 -4.02 -5.03 9.14
C VAL A 129 -4.28 -4.44 7.76
N GLY A 130 -3.46 -4.79 6.76
CA GLY A 130 -3.67 -4.34 5.37
C GLY A 130 -5.04 -4.77 4.82
N ARG A 131 -5.43 -6.03 5.09
CA ARG A 131 -6.72 -6.58 4.66
C ARG A 131 -7.90 -5.90 5.36
N LEU A 132 -7.77 -5.60 6.65
CA LEU A 132 -8.80 -4.94 7.45
C LEU A 132 -9.02 -3.50 7.00
N ILE A 133 -7.93 -2.75 6.75
CA ILE A 133 -8.01 -1.38 6.20
C ILE A 133 -8.78 -1.39 4.88
N TRP A 134 -8.45 -2.34 4.00
CA TRP A 134 -9.16 -2.47 2.73
C TRP A 134 -10.63 -2.85 2.95
N LEU A 135 -10.95 -3.80 3.83
CA LEU A 135 -12.33 -4.23 4.08
C LEU A 135 -13.21 -3.12 4.66
N VAL A 136 -12.72 -2.37 5.64
CA VAL A 136 -13.49 -1.32 6.33
C VAL A 136 -13.69 -0.10 5.44
N MET A 137 -12.68 0.24 4.64
CA MET A 137 -12.70 1.47 3.84
C MET A 137 -13.22 1.27 2.41
N SER A 138 -13.15 0.05 1.88
CA SER A 138 -13.79 -0.30 0.61
C SER A 138 -15.27 -0.53 0.87
N ARG A 139 -16.05 0.55 0.91
CA ARG A 139 -17.51 0.45 0.96
C ARG A 139 -18.00 -0.39 -0.22
N PRO A 140 -18.87 -1.40 0.00
CA PRO A 140 -19.46 -2.17 -1.10
C PRO A 140 -20.19 -1.21 -2.04
N ARG A 141 -19.93 -1.38 -3.35
CA ARG A 141 -20.60 -0.64 -4.42
C ARG A 141 -22.06 -1.01 -4.52
#